data_AF-A0A6J3CC29-F1
#
_entry.id   AF-A0A6J3CC29-F1
#
_cell.length_a   1.000
_cell.length_b   1.000
_cell.length_c   1.000
_cell.angle_alpha   90.00
_cell.angle_beta   90.00
_cell.angle_gamma   90.00
#
_symmetry.space_group_name_H-M   'P 1'
#
loop_
_entity.id
_entity.type
_entity.pdbx_description
1 polymer ?
#
loop_
_entity_poly.entity_id
_entity_poly.type
_entity_poly.pdbx_seq_one_letter_code
_entity_poly.pdbx_strand_id
1 'polypeptide(L)'
;FVRCLRANGTEAPMHFERPTVAKQVRALQILETAQLMASGYPHRMRFRAFSSRYRALWRRGARAAAAAEQEAGAGCAAVLRAVAAAAAPPAPASPAAVRWALGKRHVFLSEGMRQVLERMRRARRQAAAECIQAAWRRHRSRTPRAAPPPPPPAPAARPRPAPIAGTPPPDPADKCDPGLVKRTCSLVGLDLERPPPLPPSRAYTVSGGVKLGYPQQRTVAADWADDAGLRLRAGDTVLAVGAARRGHVAVQVCGRRVCVPHSVLGPPRALAPRPQPPPPPAPAAAPAPAPALA
;
A
#
# COMPACT_ATOMS: atom_id res chain seq x y z
N PHE A 1 -7.03 11.11 11.33
CA PHE A 1 -7.35 10.52 12.64
C PHE A 1 -7.32 9.02 12.54
N VAL A 2 -6.79 8.35 13.54
CA VAL A 2 -6.94 6.89 13.69
C VAL A 2 -7.98 6.70 14.79
N ARG A 3 -9.11 6.06 14.47
CA ARG A 3 -10.18 5.76 15.43
C ARG A 3 -10.19 4.25 15.66
N CYS A 4 -9.82 3.82 16.87
CA CYS A 4 -9.85 2.42 17.26
C CYS A 4 -11.27 2.05 17.73
N LEU A 5 -11.75 0.87 17.34
CA LEU A 5 -13.07 0.35 17.73
C LEU A 5 -12.90 -1.01 18.39
N ARG A 6 -13.58 -1.21 19.54
CA ARG A 6 -13.69 -2.51 20.18
C ARG A 6 -14.66 -3.38 19.38
N ALA A 7 -14.21 -4.56 18.95
CA ALA A 7 -15.02 -5.44 18.09
C ALA A 7 -16.13 -6.19 18.84
N ASN A 8 -15.94 -6.51 20.13
CA ASN A 8 -16.91 -7.22 20.97
C ASN A 8 -16.63 -6.97 22.47
N GLY A 9 -17.66 -7.15 23.32
CA GLY A 9 -17.57 -6.97 24.77
C GLY A 9 -16.78 -8.05 25.53
N THR A 10 -16.50 -9.20 24.91
CA THR A 10 -15.85 -10.35 25.56
C THR A 10 -14.35 -10.46 25.27
N GLU A 11 -13.79 -9.52 24.51
CA GLU A 11 -12.39 -9.52 24.04
C GLU A 11 -12.02 -10.78 23.23
N ALA A 12 -13.02 -11.47 22.69
CA ALA A 12 -12.82 -12.67 21.91
C ALA A 12 -12.17 -12.34 20.55
N PRO A 13 -11.08 -13.02 20.17
CA PRO A 13 -10.44 -12.80 18.88
C PRO A 13 -11.39 -13.21 17.74
N MET A 14 -11.32 -12.49 16.63
CA MET A 14 -12.13 -12.77 15.40
C MET A 14 -13.65 -12.72 15.60
N HIS A 15 -14.13 -12.19 16.72
CA HIS A 15 -15.56 -12.03 17.00
C HIS A 15 -15.99 -10.57 16.79
N PHE A 16 -17.03 -10.36 15.98
CA PHE A 16 -17.55 -9.02 15.67
C PHE A 16 -19.01 -8.89 16.10
N GLU A 17 -19.25 -7.99 17.04
CA GLU A 17 -20.57 -7.73 17.61
C GLU A 17 -21.11 -6.39 17.08
N ARG A 18 -22.13 -6.48 16.21
CA ARG A 18 -22.72 -5.29 15.55
C ARG A 18 -23.22 -4.23 16.54
N PRO A 19 -23.98 -4.56 17.61
CA PRO A 19 -24.43 -3.57 18.58
C PRO A 19 -23.29 -2.79 19.25
N THR A 20 -22.26 -3.50 19.72
CA THR A 20 -21.08 -2.92 20.39
C THR A 20 -20.33 -1.96 19.47
N VAL A 21 -20.12 -2.35 18.21
CA VAL A 21 -19.44 -1.49 17.24
C VAL A 21 -20.33 -0.32 16.81
N ALA A 22 -21.62 -0.53 16.58
CA ALA A 22 -22.56 0.52 16.19
C ALA A 22 -22.70 1.62 17.25
N LYS A 23 -22.70 1.26 18.55
CA LYS A 23 -22.69 2.23 19.66
C LYS A 23 -21.47 3.15 19.59
N GLN A 24 -20.29 2.58 19.36
CA GLN A 24 -19.04 3.36 19.23
C GLN A 24 -19.02 4.21 17.95
N VAL A 25 -19.49 3.68 16.83
CA VAL A 25 -19.60 4.41 15.56
C VAL A 25 -20.45 5.67 15.71
N ARG A 26 -21.59 5.57 16.41
CA ARG A 26 -22.45 6.73 16.75
C ARG A 26 -21.79 7.67 17.74
N ALA A 27 -21.24 7.15 18.84
CA ALA A 27 -20.60 7.98 19.88
C ALA A 27 -19.40 8.78 19.35
N LEU A 28 -18.64 8.20 18.41
CA LEU A 28 -17.51 8.85 17.75
C LEU A 28 -17.92 9.64 16.50
N GLN A 29 -19.21 9.70 16.17
CA GLN A 29 -19.77 10.38 15.01
C GLN A 29 -19.04 10.05 13.70
N ILE A 30 -18.71 8.78 13.49
CA ILE A 30 -17.91 8.36 12.32
C ILE A 30 -18.69 8.57 11.03
N LEU A 31 -19.98 8.24 11.03
CA LEU A 31 -20.82 8.37 9.84
C LEU A 31 -21.08 9.83 9.48
N GLU A 32 -21.38 10.67 10.46
CA GLU A 32 -21.61 12.10 10.30
C GLU A 32 -20.35 12.81 9.80
N THR A 33 -19.18 12.47 10.37
CA THR A 33 -17.89 12.97 9.88
C THR A 33 -17.65 12.54 8.43
N ALA A 34 -17.91 11.26 8.11
CA ALA A 34 -17.74 10.75 6.76
C ALA A 34 -18.70 11.42 5.76
N GLN A 35 -19.95 11.65 6.15
CA GLN A 35 -20.96 12.32 5.35
C GLN A 35 -20.61 13.78 5.09
N LEU A 36 -20.10 14.50 6.09
CA LEU A 36 -19.62 15.87 5.94
C LEU A 36 -18.44 15.95 4.95
N MET A 37 -17.51 14.99 5.03
CA MET A 37 -16.40 14.90 4.08
C MET A 37 -16.86 14.51 2.67
N ALA A 38 -17.86 13.64 2.54
CA ALA A 38 -18.38 13.16 1.26
C ALA A 38 -19.22 14.21 0.53
N SER A 39 -20.04 14.98 1.26
CA SER A 39 -20.92 16.00 0.68
C SER A 39 -20.22 17.34 0.47
N GLY A 40 -19.16 17.62 1.24
CA GLY A 40 -18.43 18.88 1.23
C GLY A 40 -17.17 18.90 0.37
N TYR A 41 -16.28 19.85 0.69
CA TYR A 41 -14.99 20.06 0.04
C TYR A 41 -13.83 19.87 1.03
N PRO A 42 -13.54 18.63 1.46
CA PRO A 42 -12.53 18.36 2.49
C PRO A 42 -11.11 18.76 2.08
N HIS A 43 -10.85 18.94 0.78
CA HIS A 43 -9.54 19.34 0.26
C HIS A 43 -9.53 20.80 -0.16
N ARG A 44 -8.59 21.57 0.42
CA ARG A 44 -8.34 22.97 0.09
C ARG A 44 -6.90 23.17 -0.37
N MET A 45 -6.70 23.87 -1.48
CA MET A 45 -5.37 24.09 -2.05
C MET A 45 -5.23 25.52 -2.58
N ARG A 46 -4.12 26.21 -2.31
CA ARG A 46 -3.84 27.52 -2.92
C ARG A 46 -3.71 27.39 -4.44
N PHE A 47 -4.10 28.43 -5.21
CA PHE A 47 -3.98 28.40 -6.68
C PHE A 47 -2.55 28.07 -7.16
N ARG A 48 -1.53 28.71 -6.61
CA ARG A 48 -0.12 28.42 -6.94
C ARG A 48 0.25 26.95 -6.71
N ALA A 49 -0.22 26.36 -5.60
CA ALA A 49 0.04 24.96 -5.28
C ALA A 49 -0.70 24.01 -6.24
N PHE A 50 -1.95 24.35 -6.59
CA PHE A 50 -2.74 23.61 -7.56
C PHE A 50 -2.09 23.62 -8.94
N SER A 51 -1.74 24.80 -9.45
CA SER A 51 -1.09 24.98 -10.74
C SER A 51 0.24 24.24 -10.82
N SER A 52 1.08 24.32 -9.78
CA SER A 52 2.34 23.57 -9.72
C SER A 52 2.10 22.05 -9.75
N ARG A 53 1.17 21.57 -8.92
CA ARG A 53 0.88 20.13 -8.79
C ARG A 53 0.32 19.54 -10.08
N TYR A 54 -0.68 20.18 -10.67
CA TYR A 54 -1.41 19.68 -11.83
C TYR A 54 -0.94 20.28 -13.16
N ARG A 55 0.22 20.95 -13.19
CA ARG A 55 0.83 21.53 -14.40
C ARG A 55 0.89 20.56 -15.58
N ALA A 56 1.15 19.28 -15.30
CA ALA A 56 1.22 18.26 -16.34
C ALA A 56 -0.13 17.97 -17.01
N LEU A 57 -1.26 18.26 -16.36
CA LEU A 57 -2.60 18.08 -16.92
C LEU A 57 -3.00 19.21 -17.87
N TRP A 58 -2.26 20.31 -17.85
CA TRP A 58 -2.51 21.45 -18.72
C TRP A 58 -2.37 21.06 -20.21
N ARG A 59 -3.25 21.60 -21.07
CA ARG A 59 -3.12 21.44 -22.53
C ARG A 59 -1.83 22.13 -22.98
N ARG A 60 -1.01 21.48 -23.81
CA ARG A 60 0.16 22.14 -24.41
C ARG A 60 -0.34 23.39 -25.15
N GLY A 61 0.12 24.59 -24.77
CA GLY A 61 -0.31 25.86 -25.37
C GLY A 61 -0.85 26.89 -24.37
N ALA A 62 -1.64 26.49 -23.37
CA ALA A 62 -2.18 27.46 -22.41
C ALA A 62 -1.15 27.92 -21.33
N ARG A 63 0.15 27.64 -21.55
CA ARG A 63 1.28 28.07 -20.71
C ARG A 63 1.46 29.59 -20.71
N ALA A 64 0.88 30.29 -21.68
CA ALA A 64 1.05 31.73 -21.90
C ALA A 64 0.08 32.62 -21.07
N ALA A 65 -1.01 32.07 -20.51
CA ALA A 65 -2.09 32.84 -19.89
C ALA A 65 -2.18 32.64 -18.37
N ALA A 66 -1.06 32.67 -17.66
CA ALA A 66 -1.03 32.47 -16.19
C ALA A 66 -0.07 33.45 -15.51
N ALA A 67 -0.09 34.71 -15.93
CA ALA A 67 0.81 35.74 -15.45
C ALA A 67 0.21 36.64 -14.34
N ALA A 68 -1.08 36.55 -14.01
CA ALA A 68 -1.67 37.30 -12.89
C ALA A 68 -2.37 36.41 -11.83
N GLU A 69 -2.39 36.84 -10.56
CA GLU A 69 -3.02 36.08 -9.45
C GLU A 69 -4.56 35.97 -9.61
N GLN A 70 -5.20 36.96 -10.23
CA GLN A 70 -6.61 36.93 -10.66
C GLN A 70 -6.84 35.93 -11.82
N GLU A 71 -5.86 35.83 -12.72
CA GLU A 71 -5.83 34.90 -13.85
C GLU A 71 -5.54 33.46 -13.38
N ALA A 72 -4.85 33.29 -12.24
CA ALA A 72 -4.55 31.98 -11.66
C ALA A 72 -5.81 31.22 -11.26
N GLY A 73 -6.86 31.91 -10.79
CA GLY A 73 -8.16 31.30 -10.50
C GLY A 73 -8.85 30.81 -11.77
N ALA A 74 -8.88 31.63 -12.82
CA ALA A 74 -9.45 31.28 -14.13
C ALA A 74 -8.70 30.08 -14.75
N GLY A 75 -7.37 30.07 -14.64
CA GLY A 75 -6.53 28.97 -15.08
C GLY A 75 -6.81 27.66 -14.34
N CYS A 76 -6.95 27.71 -13.01
CA CYS A 76 -7.36 26.54 -12.23
C CYS A 76 -8.73 26.02 -12.67
N ALA A 77 -9.71 26.90 -12.87
CA ALA A 77 -11.04 26.53 -13.38
C ALA A 77 -10.98 25.88 -14.78
N ALA A 78 -10.11 26.36 -15.67
CA ALA A 78 -9.98 25.79 -17.01
C ALA A 78 -9.49 24.34 -16.94
N VAL A 79 -8.51 24.04 -16.09
CA VAL A 79 -8.04 22.66 -15.86
C VAL A 79 -9.14 21.80 -15.26
N LEU A 80 -9.83 22.29 -14.24
CA LEU A 80 -10.89 21.54 -13.56
C LEU A 80 -12.03 21.20 -14.53
N ARG A 81 -12.45 22.14 -15.37
CA ARG A 81 -13.44 21.90 -16.43
C ARG A 81 -12.96 20.91 -17.47
N ALA A 82 -11.73 21.06 -17.96
CA ALA A 82 -11.15 20.13 -18.93
C ALA A 82 -11.03 18.70 -18.37
N VAL A 83 -10.64 18.57 -17.10
CA VAL A 83 -10.56 17.29 -16.39
C VAL A 83 -11.95 16.69 -16.18
N ALA A 84 -12.93 17.50 -15.76
CA ALA A 84 -14.30 17.02 -15.58
C ALA A 84 -14.93 16.55 -16.90
N ALA A 85 -14.70 17.27 -18.00
CA ALA A 85 -15.15 16.88 -19.34
C ALA A 85 -14.45 15.60 -19.84
N ALA A 86 -13.14 15.48 -19.62
CA ALA A 86 -12.38 14.28 -19.99
C ALA A 86 -12.67 13.07 -19.09
N ALA A 87 -13.30 13.29 -17.93
CA ALA A 87 -13.64 12.25 -16.96
C ALA A 87 -15.04 11.66 -17.17
N ALA A 88 -15.76 12.00 -18.25
CA ALA A 88 -16.99 11.32 -18.63
C ALA A 88 -16.75 9.79 -18.76
N PRO A 89 -17.64 8.93 -18.22
CA PRO A 89 -17.22 7.91 -17.25
C PRO A 89 -17.12 6.49 -17.84
N PRO A 90 -16.46 5.56 -17.13
CA PRO A 90 -17.18 4.40 -16.60
C PRO A 90 -17.65 4.76 -15.19
N ALA A 91 -18.95 4.57 -14.96
CA ALA A 91 -19.68 5.08 -13.79
C ALA A 91 -18.90 4.89 -12.48
N PRO A 92 -18.81 5.91 -11.60
CA PRO A 92 -18.20 5.70 -10.31
C PRO A 92 -19.10 4.75 -9.51
N ALA A 93 -18.57 3.60 -9.13
CA ALA A 93 -19.15 2.72 -8.11
C ALA A 93 -19.25 3.40 -6.71
N SER A 94 -18.91 4.70 -6.62
CA SER A 94 -18.83 5.46 -5.39
C SER A 94 -19.85 6.61 -5.41
N PRO A 95 -20.63 6.77 -4.32
CA PRO A 95 -21.60 7.88 -4.18
C PRO A 95 -20.92 9.25 -3.97
N ALA A 96 -19.58 9.33 -3.92
CA ALA A 96 -18.89 10.59 -3.69
C ALA A 96 -18.98 11.50 -4.93
N ALA A 97 -19.69 12.62 -4.79
CA ALA A 97 -19.89 13.57 -5.86
C ALA A 97 -18.56 14.14 -6.38
N VAL A 98 -18.40 14.24 -7.70
CA VAL A 98 -17.25 14.89 -8.35
C VAL A 98 -17.55 16.39 -8.46
N ARG A 99 -17.13 17.16 -7.47
CA ARG A 99 -17.45 18.59 -7.33
C ARG A 99 -16.19 19.38 -7.00
N TRP A 100 -16.19 20.65 -7.40
CA TRP A 100 -15.14 21.60 -7.03
C TRP A 100 -15.74 23.00 -6.92
N ALA A 101 -15.06 23.87 -6.18
CA ALA A 101 -15.39 25.28 -6.07
C ALA A 101 -14.11 26.13 -6.02
N LEU A 102 -14.21 27.40 -6.41
CA LEU A 102 -13.13 28.37 -6.27
C LEU A 102 -13.49 29.34 -5.15
N GLY A 103 -12.53 29.61 -4.26
CA GLY A 103 -12.56 30.76 -3.37
C GLY A 103 -11.64 31.88 -3.86
N LYS A 104 -11.45 32.92 -3.05
CA LYS A 104 -10.62 34.08 -3.44
C LYS A 104 -9.17 33.74 -3.80
N ARG A 105 -8.56 32.75 -3.14
CA ARG A 105 -7.14 32.35 -3.32
C ARG A 105 -6.92 30.83 -3.39
N HIS A 106 -7.99 30.05 -3.33
CA HIS A 106 -7.93 28.61 -3.11
C HIS A 106 -8.92 27.87 -4.00
N VAL A 107 -8.53 26.66 -4.41
CA VAL A 107 -9.42 25.65 -4.97
C VAL A 107 -9.90 24.75 -3.82
N PHE A 108 -11.19 24.46 -3.84
CA PHE A 108 -11.86 23.52 -2.96
C PHE A 108 -12.30 22.30 -3.79
N LEU A 109 -11.96 21.10 -3.34
CA LEU A 109 -12.19 19.86 -4.08
C LEU A 109 -12.94 18.87 -3.20
N SER A 110 -13.94 18.22 -3.78
CA SER A 110 -14.49 17.00 -3.19
C SER A 110 -13.46 15.87 -3.26
N GLU A 111 -13.63 14.83 -2.45
CA GLU A 111 -12.78 13.63 -2.53
C GLU A 111 -12.82 13.02 -3.95
N GLY A 112 -14.02 12.93 -4.56
CA GLY A 112 -14.17 12.40 -5.91
C GLY A 112 -13.35 13.17 -6.95
N MET A 113 -13.42 14.51 -6.97
CA MET A 113 -12.66 15.33 -7.91
C MET A 113 -11.15 15.21 -7.68
N ARG A 114 -10.71 15.16 -6.42
CA ARG A 114 -9.31 14.97 -6.06
C ARG A 114 -8.77 13.62 -6.57
N GLN A 115 -9.55 12.55 -6.45
CA GLN A 115 -9.16 11.23 -6.97
C GLN A 115 -9.04 11.23 -8.49
N VAL A 116 -9.98 11.86 -9.21
CA VAL A 116 -9.93 12.00 -10.67
C VAL A 116 -8.66 12.74 -11.10
N LEU A 117 -8.37 13.88 -10.48
CA LEU A 117 -7.15 14.67 -10.75
C LEU A 117 -5.88 13.85 -10.54
N GLU A 118 -5.77 13.14 -9.41
CA GLU A 118 -4.60 12.31 -9.11
C GLU A 118 -4.46 11.11 -10.05
N ARG A 119 -5.58 10.48 -10.44
CA ARG A 119 -5.59 9.38 -11.40
C ARG A 119 -5.06 9.83 -12.76
N MET A 120 -5.61 10.91 -13.32
CA MET A 120 -5.16 11.46 -14.60
C MET A 120 -3.70 11.91 -14.54
N ARG A 121 -3.28 12.51 -13.40
CA ARG A 121 -1.89 12.94 -13.21
C ARG A 121 -0.92 11.76 -13.18
N ARG A 122 -1.29 10.66 -12.50
CA ARG A 122 -0.50 9.42 -12.47
C ARG A 122 -0.42 8.80 -13.86
N ALA A 123 -1.55 8.68 -14.57
CA ALA A 123 -1.59 8.13 -15.92
C ALA A 123 -0.67 8.90 -16.89
N ARG A 124 -0.72 10.24 -16.87
CA ARG A 124 0.14 11.07 -17.74
C ARG A 124 1.62 10.97 -17.40
N ARG A 125 1.96 10.83 -16.11
CA ARG A 125 3.34 10.58 -15.68
C ARG A 125 3.83 9.20 -16.10
N GLN A 126 2.97 8.19 -15.98
CA GLN A 126 3.27 6.82 -16.35
C GLN A 126 3.54 6.71 -17.86
N ALA A 127 2.67 7.28 -18.69
CA ALA A 127 2.89 7.32 -20.14
C ALA A 127 4.20 8.02 -20.52
N ALA A 128 4.53 9.13 -19.86
CA ALA A 128 5.81 9.81 -20.09
C ALA A 128 7.01 8.95 -19.66
N ALA A 129 6.92 8.27 -18.52
CA ALA A 129 7.96 7.35 -18.05
C ALA A 129 8.15 6.18 -19.02
N GLU A 130 7.06 5.61 -19.56
CA GLU A 130 7.11 4.54 -20.56
C GLU A 130 7.80 5.01 -21.84
N CYS A 131 7.50 6.21 -22.34
CA CYS A 131 8.20 6.78 -23.50
C CYS A 131 9.71 6.94 -23.25
N ILE A 132 10.10 7.47 -22.08
CA ILE A 132 11.51 7.64 -21.71
C ILE A 132 12.20 6.28 -21.58
N GLN A 133 11.56 5.32 -20.92
CA GLN A 133 12.08 3.97 -20.74
C GLN A 133 12.24 3.25 -22.08
N ALA A 134 11.27 3.36 -22.98
CA ALA A 134 11.34 2.78 -24.32
C ALA A 134 12.49 3.40 -25.13
N ALA A 135 12.62 4.73 -25.12
CA ALA A 135 13.72 5.43 -25.78
C ALA A 135 15.09 5.02 -25.22
N TRP A 136 15.22 4.93 -23.90
CA TRP A 136 16.45 4.49 -23.23
C TRP A 136 16.81 3.05 -23.58
N ARG A 137 15.83 2.12 -23.55
CA ARG A 137 16.05 0.72 -23.93
C ARG A 137 16.50 0.60 -25.39
N ARG A 138 15.90 1.38 -26.30
CA ARG A 138 16.29 1.45 -27.71
C ARG A 138 17.68 2.05 -27.90
N HIS A 139 18.05 3.07 -27.12
CA HIS A 139 19.41 3.62 -27.15
C HIS A 139 20.42 2.56 -26.68
N ARG A 140 20.17 1.93 -25.53
CA ARG A 140 21.04 0.91 -24.95
C ARG A 140 21.20 -0.34 -25.83
N SER A 141 20.21 -0.70 -26.63
CA SER A 141 20.33 -1.81 -27.59
C SER A 141 21.16 -1.47 -28.81
N ARG A 142 21.30 -0.17 -29.15
CA ARG A 142 22.10 0.32 -30.28
C ARG A 142 23.53 0.63 -29.89
N THR A 143 23.77 0.94 -28.61
CA THR A 143 25.12 1.05 -28.08
C THR A 143 25.70 -0.37 -28.02
N PRO A 144 26.77 -0.69 -28.77
CA PRO A 144 27.39 -1.99 -28.66
C PRO A 144 27.79 -2.21 -27.20
N ARG A 145 27.38 -3.35 -26.65
CA ARG A 145 27.86 -3.78 -25.34
C ARG A 145 29.37 -3.94 -25.53
N ALA A 146 30.18 -3.14 -24.83
CA ALA A 146 31.60 -3.43 -24.72
C ALA A 146 31.70 -4.92 -24.33
N ALA A 147 32.49 -5.68 -25.10
CA ALA A 147 32.67 -7.10 -24.82
C ALA A 147 33.00 -7.23 -23.33
N PRO A 148 32.28 -8.09 -22.57
CA PRO A 148 32.73 -8.38 -21.22
C PRO A 148 34.21 -8.78 -21.32
N PRO A 149 35.09 -8.26 -20.45
CA PRO A 149 36.48 -8.68 -20.45
C PRO A 149 36.52 -10.22 -20.40
N PRO A 150 37.47 -10.86 -21.09
CA PRO A 150 37.56 -12.31 -21.14
C PRO A 150 37.52 -12.86 -19.71
N PRO A 151 36.80 -13.97 -19.47
CA PRO A 151 36.78 -14.59 -18.16
C PRO A 151 38.24 -14.86 -17.74
N PRO A 152 38.63 -14.53 -16.50
CA PRO A 152 39.94 -14.92 -16.01
C PRO A 152 40.09 -16.44 -16.13
N PRO A 153 41.30 -16.96 -16.38
CA PRO A 153 41.54 -18.39 -16.54
C PRO A 153 40.94 -19.17 -15.37
N ALA A 154 40.29 -20.30 -15.68
CA ALA A 154 39.61 -21.12 -14.69
C ALA A 154 40.58 -21.46 -13.55
N PRO A 155 40.28 -21.10 -12.29
CA PRO A 155 41.13 -21.49 -11.18
C PRO A 155 41.06 -23.02 -11.06
N ALA A 156 42.24 -23.65 -10.96
CA ALA A 156 42.36 -25.06 -10.62
C ALA A 156 41.43 -25.42 -9.46
N ALA A 157 40.80 -26.60 -9.56
CA ALA A 157 39.74 -27.10 -8.67
C ALA A 157 40.00 -26.70 -7.21
N ARG A 158 39.28 -25.68 -6.73
CA ARG A 158 39.40 -25.25 -5.34
C ARG A 158 38.67 -26.26 -4.47
N PRO A 159 39.31 -26.80 -3.42
CA PRO A 159 38.62 -27.65 -2.47
C PRO A 159 37.52 -26.84 -1.75
N ARG A 160 36.49 -27.56 -1.34
CA ARG A 160 35.24 -27.11 -0.70
C ARG A 160 35.46 -25.94 0.28
N PRO A 161 34.64 -24.88 0.28
CA PRO A 161 34.87 -23.72 1.14
C PRO A 161 34.72 -24.07 2.63
N ALA A 162 35.76 -23.79 3.41
CA ALA A 162 35.67 -23.72 4.87
C ALA A 162 34.92 -22.44 5.29
N PRO A 163 34.41 -22.34 6.54
CA PRO A 163 33.69 -21.17 7.03
C PRO A 163 34.55 -19.92 6.89
N ILE A 164 33.97 -18.82 6.41
CA ILE A 164 34.69 -17.59 6.06
C ILE A 164 35.27 -16.96 7.33
N ALA A 165 36.52 -17.30 7.63
CA ALA A 165 37.44 -16.46 8.38
C ALA A 165 38.30 -15.71 7.35
N GLY A 166 38.17 -14.38 7.31
CA GLY A 166 39.05 -13.52 6.50
C GLY A 166 38.58 -13.32 5.06
N THR A 167 37.77 -12.29 4.83
CA THR A 167 37.71 -11.62 3.53
C THR A 167 39.13 -11.19 3.13
N PRO A 168 39.60 -11.50 1.90
CA PRO A 168 40.91 -11.03 1.45
C PRO A 168 40.96 -9.50 1.45
N PRO A 169 42.10 -8.89 1.82
CA PRO A 169 42.21 -7.44 1.91
C PRO A 169 41.97 -6.81 0.52
N PRO A 170 41.25 -5.68 0.45
CA PRO A 170 41.02 -4.98 -0.80
C PRO A 170 42.35 -4.53 -1.41
N ASP A 171 42.42 -4.56 -2.75
CA ASP A 171 43.57 -4.08 -3.51
C ASP A 171 43.94 -2.65 -3.05
N PRO A 172 45.23 -2.34 -2.82
CA PRO A 172 45.63 -1.04 -2.28
C PRO A 172 45.28 0.14 -3.20
N ALA A 173 44.99 -0.12 -4.48
CA ALA A 173 44.51 0.85 -5.46
C ALA A 173 43.00 1.15 -5.37
N ASP A 174 42.20 0.27 -4.76
CA ASP A 174 40.74 0.41 -4.58
C ASP A 174 40.37 0.98 -3.20
N LYS A 175 41.29 1.69 -2.56
CA LYS A 175 41.00 2.38 -1.30
C LYS A 175 40.22 3.65 -1.60
N CYS A 176 38.91 3.58 -1.41
CA CYS A 176 38.05 4.75 -1.35
C CYS A 176 38.57 5.67 -0.23
N ASP A 177 38.84 6.94 -0.55
CA ASP A 177 39.40 7.91 0.40
C ASP A 177 38.54 7.96 1.69
N PRO A 178 39.11 7.62 2.86
CA PRO A 178 38.37 7.63 4.12
C PRO A 178 37.74 9.00 4.43
N GLY A 179 38.36 10.09 3.99
CA GLY A 179 37.83 11.44 4.11
C GLY A 179 36.58 11.65 3.26
N LEU A 180 36.61 11.21 2.00
CA LEU A 180 35.47 11.21 1.10
C LEU A 180 34.32 10.36 1.66
N VAL A 181 34.59 9.14 2.11
CA VAL A 181 33.59 8.24 2.71
C VAL A 181 32.90 8.91 3.90
N LYS A 182 33.67 9.52 4.80
CA LYS A 182 33.11 10.21 5.98
C LYS A 182 32.23 11.41 5.59
N ARG A 183 32.67 12.22 4.62
CA ARG A 183 31.87 13.36 4.11
C ARG A 183 30.60 12.90 3.41
N THR A 184 30.66 11.85 2.59
CA THR A 184 29.49 11.29 1.91
C THR A 184 28.50 10.70 2.92
N CYS A 185 28.96 9.96 3.93
CA CYS A 185 28.12 9.44 5.00
C CYS A 185 27.43 10.58 5.78
N SER A 186 28.16 11.64 6.15
CA SER A 186 27.57 12.82 6.80
C SER A 186 26.55 13.54 5.91
N LEU A 187 26.82 13.69 4.60
CA LEU A 187 25.88 14.29 3.65
C LEU A 187 24.58 13.49 3.48
N VAL A 188 24.66 12.16 3.57
CA VAL A 188 23.51 11.25 3.44
C VAL A 188 22.83 10.99 4.80
N GLY A 189 23.37 11.53 5.90
CA GLY A 189 22.84 11.34 7.25
C GLY A 189 23.02 9.91 7.78
N LEU A 190 24.04 9.20 7.29
CA LEU A 190 24.41 7.87 7.74
C LEU A 190 25.47 8.01 8.85
N ASP A 191 25.05 7.85 10.10
CA ASP A 191 25.96 7.79 11.24
C ASP A 191 26.60 6.39 11.31
N LEU A 192 27.92 6.33 11.13
CA LEU A 192 28.69 5.08 11.17
C LEU A 192 28.83 4.53 12.61
N GLU A 193 28.64 5.36 13.63
CA GLU A 193 28.69 4.92 15.04
C GLU A 193 27.32 4.50 15.59
N ARG A 194 26.22 4.82 14.88
CA ARG A 194 24.87 4.36 15.19
C ARG A 194 24.22 3.72 13.97
N PRO A 195 24.58 2.46 13.65
CA PRO A 195 23.89 1.73 12.60
C PRO A 195 22.37 1.72 12.87
N PRO A 196 21.52 1.91 11.85
CA PRO A 196 20.09 1.92 12.04
C PRO A 196 19.63 0.59 12.63
N PRO A 197 18.65 0.59 13.55
CA PRO A 197 18.17 -0.64 14.16
C PRO A 197 17.68 -1.60 13.07
N LEU A 198 18.07 -2.87 13.17
CA LEU A 198 17.60 -3.90 12.25
C LEU A 198 16.08 -3.90 12.24
N PRO A 199 15.44 -3.94 11.04
CA PRO A 199 14.00 -3.97 10.97
C PRO A 199 13.48 -5.21 11.73
N PRO A 200 12.38 -5.07 12.50
CA PRO A 200 11.80 -6.19 13.22
C PRO A 200 11.49 -7.33 12.25
N SER A 201 11.51 -8.57 12.76
CA SER A 201 11.18 -9.76 11.99
C SER A 201 9.90 -9.54 11.17
N ARG A 202 9.92 -9.95 9.90
CA ARG A 202 8.83 -9.70 8.93
C ARG A 202 7.48 -10.12 9.52
N ALA A 203 6.55 -9.17 9.63
CA ALA A 203 5.21 -9.39 10.20
C ALA A 203 4.23 -10.15 9.27
N TYR A 204 4.75 -10.89 8.29
CA TYR A 204 3.96 -11.60 7.29
C TYR A 204 4.68 -12.86 6.78
N THR A 205 3.89 -13.82 6.32
CA THR A 205 4.36 -14.97 5.51
C THR A 205 3.93 -14.80 4.05
N VAL A 206 4.51 -15.59 3.15
CA VAL A 206 4.14 -15.60 1.74
C VAL A 206 3.67 -17.00 1.36
N SER A 207 2.45 -17.10 0.81
CA SER A 207 1.88 -18.34 0.30
C SER A 207 1.17 -18.05 -1.03
N GLY A 208 1.45 -18.86 -2.06
CA GLY A 208 0.86 -18.65 -3.39
C GLY A 208 1.12 -17.26 -4.01
N GLY A 209 2.25 -16.63 -3.68
CA GLY A 209 2.60 -15.27 -4.15
C GLY A 209 1.90 -14.13 -3.40
N VAL A 210 1.07 -14.42 -2.40
CA VAL A 210 0.34 -13.43 -1.59
C VAL A 210 0.99 -13.28 -0.22
N LYS A 211 1.12 -12.03 0.26
CA LYS A 211 1.57 -11.72 1.62
C LYS A 211 0.41 -11.87 2.60
N LEU A 212 0.58 -12.70 3.61
CA LEU A 212 -0.41 -12.96 4.66
C LEU A 212 0.17 -12.52 6.01
N GLY A 213 -0.53 -11.60 6.68
CA GLY A 213 -0.17 -11.15 8.02
C GLY A 213 -0.51 -12.18 9.09
N TYR A 214 0.04 -12.01 10.29
CA TYR A 214 -0.38 -12.76 11.48
C TYR A 214 -1.56 -12.04 12.18
N PRO A 215 -2.43 -12.76 12.92
CA PRO A 215 -2.45 -14.21 13.08
C PRO A 215 -3.10 -14.93 11.89
N GLN A 216 -2.64 -16.15 11.61
CA GLN A 216 -3.14 -16.97 10.48
C GLN A 216 -3.38 -18.42 10.91
N GLN A 217 -4.45 -19.02 10.40
CA GLN A 217 -4.78 -20.41 10.65
C GLN A 217 -3.98 -21.32 9.70
N ARG A 218 -3.31 -22.34 10.24
CA ARG A 218 -2.52 -23.31 9.48
C ARG A 218 -2.87 -24.73 9.90
N THR A 219 -2.83 -25.67 8.97
CA THR A 219 -2.97 -27.09 9.27
C THR A 219 -1.61 -27.69 9.59
N VAL A 220 -1.54 -28.57 10.58
CA VAL A 220 -0.36 -29.35 10.92
C VAL A 220 -0.23 -30.46 9.88
N ALA A 221 0.86 -30.46 9.13
CA ALA A 221 1.11 -31.39 8.04
C ALA A 221 1.73 -32.72 8.51
N ALA A 222 2.41 -32.71 9.65
CA ALA A 222 3.06 -33.89 10.24
C ALA A 222 2.99 -33.82 11.76
N ASP A 223 2.94 -34.98 12.42
CA ASP A 223 3.01 -35.06 13.88
C ASP A 223 4.28 -34.38 14.40
N TRP A 224 4.13 -33.59 15.45
CA TRP A 224 5.24 -32.84 16.04
C TRP A 224 5.08 -32.73 17.55
N ALA A 225 6.18 -32.84 18.28
CA ALA A 225 6.21 -32.71 19.72
C ALA A 225 7.28 -31.70 20.14
N ASP A 226 7.02 -30.94 21.19
CA ASP A 226 8.04 -30.12 21.86
C ASP A 226 8.71 -30.88 23.01
N ASP A 227 9.86 -30.38 23.46
CA ASP A 227 10.62 -30.93 24.59
C ASP A 227 9.85 -30.81 25.94
N ALA A 228 8.76 -30.04 25.97
CA ALA A 228 7.90 -29.82 27.13
C ALA A 228 6.63 -30.71 27.10
N GLY A 229 6.58 -31.71 26.22
CA GLY A 229 5.51 -32.72 26.13
C GLY A 229 4.26 -32.29 25.33
N LEU A 230 4.23 -31.11 24.72
CA LEU A 230 3.13 -30.66 23.88
C LEU A 230 3.20 -31.36 22.52
N ARG A 231 2.10 -32.00 22.10
CA ARG A 231 2.00 -32.74 20.83
C ARG A 231 0.97 -32.10 19.91
N LEU A 232 1.35 -31.93 18.65
CA LEU A 232 0.50 -31.55 17.52
C LEU A 232 0.37 -32.76 16.60
N ARG A 233 -0.86 -33.10 16.21
CA ARG A 233 -1.12 -34.21 15.29
C ARG A 233 -1.33 -33.69 13.88
N ALA A 234 -0.93 -34.47 12.88
CA ALA A 234 -1.23 -34.21 11.49
C ALA A 234 -2.75 -34.06 11.30
N GLY A 235 -3.16 -33.00 10.61
CA GLY A 235 -4.56 -32.61 10.45
C GLY A 235 -5.06 -31.58 11.46
N ASP A 236 -4.36 -31.39 12.60
CA ASP A 236 -4.75 -30.37 13.57
C ASP A 236 -4.67 -28.98 12.97
N THR A 237 -5.49 -28.07 13.48
CA THR A 237 -5.47 -26.69 13.05
C THR A 237 -4.93 -25.79 14.14
N VAL A 238 -3.91 -25.01 13.81
CA VAL A 238 -3.18 -24.18 14.76
C VAL A 238 -3.13 -22.72 14.32
N LEU A 239 -3.06 -21.81 15.31
CA LEU A 239 -3.00 -20.38 15.06
C LEU A 239 -1.55 -19.90 15.07
N ALA A 240 -1.00 -19.59 13.90
CA ALA A 240 0.30 -18.94 13.80
C ALA A 240 0.16 -17.45 14.13
N VAL A 241 0.88 -16.98 15.14
CA VAL A 241 0.76 -15.63 15.72
C VAL A 241 1.96 -14.73 15.44
N GLY A 242 3.06 -15.26 14.89
CA GLY A 242 4.23 -14.46 14.54
C GLY A 242 5.38 -15.25 13.94
N ALA A 243 6.43 -14.52 13.54
CA ALA A 243 7.72 -15.11 13.21
C ALA A 243 8.44 -15.57 14.50
N ALA A 244 9.21 -16.65 14.39
CA ALA A 244 10.09 -17.13 15.46
C ALA A 244 11.55 -17.12 14.97
N ARG A 245 12.40 -17.98 15.54
CA ARG A 245 13.76 -18.22 15.01
C ARG A 245 13.72 -18.69 13.56
N ARG A 246 14.83 -18.54 12.83
CA ARG A 246 14.95 -18.93 11.42
C ARG A 246 14.40 -20.36 11.19
N GLY A 247 13.55 -20.51 10.19
CA GLY A 247 12.91 -21.79 9.87
C GLY A 247 11.72 -22.18 10.77
N HIS A 248 11.32 -21.35 11.72
CA HIS A 248 10.21 -21.61 12.65
C HIS A 248 9.15 -20.50 12.64
N VAL A 249 7.94 -20.86 13.05
CA VAL A 249 6.80 -19.97 13.24
C VAL A 249 6.33 -20.07 14.67
N ALA A 250 5.97 -18.92 15.26
CA ALA A 250 5.34 -18.90 16.58
C ALA A 250 3.86 -19.28 16.43
N VAL A 251 3.46 -20.36 17.09
CA VAL A 251 2.12 -20.92 17.06
C VAL A 251 1.52 -20.88 18.46
N GLN A 252 0.24 -20.55 18.57
CA GLN A 252 -0.48 -20.59 19.84
C GLN A 252 -1.24 -21.91 19.98
N VAL A 253 -0.92 -22.65 21.04
CA VAL A 253 -1.49 -23.98 21.36
C VAL A 253 -1.79 -24.01 22.86
N CYS A 254 -3.03 -24.31 23.24
CA CYS A 254 -3.46 -24.37 24.65
C CYS A 254 -3.06 -23.12 25.48
N GLY A 255 -3.15 -21.93 24.89
CA GLY A 255 -2.75 -20.66 25.53
C GLY A 255 -1.25 -20.39 25.58
N ARG A 256 -0.39 -21.35 25.24
CA ARG A 256 1.07 -21.20 25.20
C ARG A 256 1.55 -20.86 23.79
N ARG A 257 2.65 -20.12 23.69
CA ARG A 257 3.33 -19.82 22.41
C ARG A 257 4.50 -20.77 22.21
N VAL A 258 4.46 -21.52 21.12
CA VAL A 258 5.43 -22.58 20.83
C VAL A 258 6.07 -22.34 19.45
N CYS A 259 7.36 -22.65 19.31
CA CYS A 259 8.09 -22.47 18.05
C CYS A 259 8.05 -23.74 17.21
N VAL A 260 7.24 -23.75 16.15
CA VAL A 260 7.03 -24.93 15.30
C VAL A 260 7.76 -24.75 13.96
N PRO A 261 8.49 -25.76 13.44
CA PRO A 261 9.15 -25.68 12.14
C PRO A 261 8.18 -25.42 10.99
N HIS A 262 8.63 -24.68 9.96
CA HIS A 262 7.82 -24.45 8.76
C HIS A 262 7.43 -25.74 8.02
N SER A 263 8.27 -26.78 8.06
CA SER A 263 8.04 -28.08 7.42
C SER A 263 6.86 -28.85 8.02
N VAL A 264 6.54 -28.60 9.30
CA VAL A 264 5.44 -29.23 10.04
C VAL A 264 4.11 -28.54 9.77
N LEU A 265 4.12 -27.33 9.20
CA LEU A 265 2.92 -26.53 9.00
C LEU A 265 2.59 -26.40 7.51
N GLY A 266 1.38 -26.82 7.14
CA GLY A 266 0.81 -26.60 5.82
C GLY A 266 0.68 -25.10 5.49
N PRO A 267 0.48 -24.76 4.21
CA PRO A 267 0.28 -23.37 3.79
C PRO A 267 -0.93 -22.76 4.52
N PRO A 268 -0.89 -21.48 4.89
CA PRO A 268 -2.05 -20.79 5.43
C PRO A 268 -3.20 -20.83 4.42
N ARG A 269 -4.38 -21.25 4.86
CA ARG A 269 -5.59 -21.30 4.04
C ARG A 269 -6.26 -19.93 4.11
N ALA A 270 -6.50 -19.27 2.98
CA ALA A 270 -7.36 -18.10 2.96
C ALA A 270 -8.76 -18.54 3.42
N LEU A 271 -9.35 -17.83 4.40
CA LEU A 271 -10.76 -18.02 4.74
C LEU A 271 -11.58 -17.81 3.46
N ALA A 272 -12.35 -18.82 3.05
CA ALA A 272 -13.29 -18.65 1.96
C ALA A 272 -14.23 -17.47 2.31
N PRO A 273 -14.55 -16.57 1.35
CA PRO A 273 -15.53 -15.53 1.59
C PRO A 273 -16.83 -16.18 2.06
N ARG A 274 -17.40 -15.68 3.17
CA ARG A 274 -18.70 -16.15 3.65
C ARG A 274 -19.72 -16.04 2.51
N PRO A 275 -20.58 -17.04 2.28
CA PRO A 275 -21.69 -16.91 1.35
C PRO A 275 -22.48 -15.65 1.71
N GLN A 276 -22.77 -14.82 0.71
CA GLN A 276 -23.56 -13.61 0.92
C GLN A 276 -24.96 -14.02 1.40
N PRO A 277 -25.50 -13.38 2.46
CA PRO A 277 -26.89 -13.62 2.85
C PRO A 277 -27.81 -13.26 1.67
N PRO A 278 -28.93 -13.98 1.49
CA PRO A 278 -29.86 -13.72 0.40
C PRO A 278 -30.37 -12.26 0.46
N PRO A 279 -30.61 -11.62 -0.70
CA PRO A 279 -31.11 -10.26 -0.75
C PRO A 279 -32.46 -10.16 -0.03
N PRO A 280 -32.73 -9.03 0.67
CA PRO A 280 -34.04 -8.81 1.29
C PRO A 280 -35.14 -8.77 0.21
N PRO A 281 -36.37 -9.21 0.55
CA PRO A 281 -37.49 -9.16 -0.37
C PRO A 281 -37.77 -7.72 -0.80
N ALA A 282 -38.14 -7.56 -2.08
CA ALA A 282 -38.46 -6.26 -2.66
C ALA A 282 -39.58 -5.56 -1.86
N PRO A 283 -39.50 -4.24 -1.65
CA PRO A 283 -40.56 -3.51 -0.97
C PRO A 283 -41.86 -3.60 -1.78
N ALA A 284 -42.96 -3.89 -1.09
CA ALA A 284 -44.30 -3.93 -1.68
C ALA A 284 -44.61 -2.58 -2.34
N ALA A 285 -45.15 -2.62 -3.55
CA ALA A 285 -45.55 -1.45 -4.31
C ALA A 285 -46.53 -0.59 -3.50
N ALA A 286 -46.24 0.71 -3.39
CA ALA A 286 -47.13 1.66 -2.74
C ALA A 286 -48.47 1.73 -3.50
N PRO A 287 -49.61 1.80 -2.81
CA PRO A 287 -50.91 1.93 -3.46
C PRO A 287 -51.02 3.27 -4.20
N ALA A 288 -51.64 3.22 -5.38
CA ALA A 288 -51.85 4.38 -6.24
C ALA A 288 -52.68 5.48 -5.54
N PRO A 289 -52.40 6.77 -5.80
CA PRO A 289 -53.15 7.86 -5.20
C PRO A 289 -54.60 7.88 -5.72
N ALA A 290 -55.54 8.10 -4.79
CA ALA A 290 -56.97 8.22 -5.08
C ALA A 290 -57.26 9.45 -5.97
N PRO A 291 -58.28 9.39 -6.84
CA PRO A 291 -58.65 10.51 -7.71
C PRO A 291 -59.23 11.66 -6.87
N ALA A 292 -58.78 12.88 -7.18
CA ALA A 292 -59.32 14.11 -6.61
C ALA A 292 -60.76 14.33 -7.09
N LEU A 293 -61.69 14.50 -6.13
CA LEU A 293 -63.04 15.02 -6.38
C LEU A 293 -62.99 16.56 -6.53
N ALA A 294 -63.93 17.06 -7.33
CA ALA A 294 -64.06 18.40 -7.92
C ALA A 294 -63.85 19.60 -6.97
#